data_AF-A0A6D2LEJ9-F1
#
_entry.id   AF-A0A6D2LEJ9-F1
#
_cell.length_a   1.000
_cell.length_b   1.000
_cell.length_c   1.000
_cell.angle_alpha   90.00
_cell.angle_beta   90.00
_cell.angle_gamma   90.00
#
_symmetry.space_group_name_H-M   'P 1'
#
loop_
_entity.id
_entity.type
_entity.pdbx_description
1 polymer ?
#
loop_
_entity_poly.entity_id
_entity_poly.type
_entity_poly.pdbx_seq_one_letter_code
_entity_poly.pdbx_strand_id
1 'polypeptide(L)'
;MDSHQSVPQAPQPQDVRPTPDQAQVVTPTIGTCDVPHYDGLSYGIHPPPIEAHAYEIKPSLIRLIQSSKFLGNGLENPYDHLDYFERLCGTFRRAGVPEDSIKLLLFPFSLGEKASKWERAIQSHLVKSWDDCKRIFLLKFYPTQRTHQMRRNILSFQQDSHETFHEAWERLRGYTRDCPHHGFTREAILSHFYWGVAKEQKWTLM
;
A
#
# COMPACT_ATOMS: atom_id res chain seq x y z
N MET A 1 -48.05 67.02 -45.26
CA MET A 1 -47.82 67.06 -43.82
C MET A 1 -48.84 66.14 -43.19
N ASP A 2 -48.30 65.19 -42.46
CA ASP A 2 -48.76 63.81 -42.36
C ASP A 2 -49.99 63.57 -41.47
N SER A 3 -50.71 62.53 -41.86
CA SER A 3 -51.69 61.77 -41.10
C SER A 3 -51.06 61.18 -39.84
N HIS A 4 -51.74 61.17 -38.69
CA HIS A 4 -51.68 60.04 -37.75
C HIS A 4 -52.93 59.98 -36.86
N GLN A 5 -53.67 58.89 -37.05
CA GLN A 5 -54.85 58.49 -36.30
C GLN A 5 -54.41 57.51 -35.19
N SER A 6 -54.80 57.78 -33.95
CA SER A 6 -54.37 57.05 -32.75
C SER A 6 -54.99 55.65 -32.67
N VAL A 7 -54.19 54.66 -32.25
CA VAL A 7 -54.61 53.29 -31.90
C VAL A 7 -54.11 52.96 -30.47
N PRO A 8 -54.87 52.19 -29.65
CA PRO A 8 -54.73 52.15 -28.20
C PRO A 8 -53.59 51.26 -27.69
N GLN A 9 -53.09 51.61 -26.51
CA GLN A 9 -51.99 50.94 -25.81
C GLN A 9 -52.50 49.69 -25.04
N ALA A 10 -51.87 48.53 -25.28
CA ALA A 10 -52.20 47.26 -24.64
C ALA A 10 -51.64 47.17 -23.18
N PRO A 11 -52.28 46.39 -22.29
CA PRO A 11 -51.87 46.29 -20.89
C PRO A 11 -50.57 45.47 -20.73
N GLN A 12 -49.72 45.89 -19.80
CA GLN A 12 -48.48 45.20 -19.41
C GLN A 12 -48.80 43.87 -18.67
N PRO A 13 -48.07 42.76 -18.91
CA PRO A 13 -48.29 41.50 -18.18
C PRO A 13 -47.81 41.58 -16.73
N GLN A 14 -48.65 41.10 -15.81
CA GLN A 14 -48.37 41.00 -14.38
C GLN A 14 -47.45 39.82 -14.05
N ASP A 15 -46.65 40.01 -13.01
CA ASP A 15 -45.61 39.13 -12.47
C ASP A 15 -46.21 37.83 -11.88
N VAL A 16 -46.02 36.69 -12.56
CA VAL A 16 -46.44 35.37 -12.05
C VAL A 16 -45.25 34.68 -11.40
N ARG A 17 -45.23 34.74 -10.07
CA ARG A 17 -44.28 34.00 -9.22
C ARG A 17 -44.58 32.49 -9.33
N PRO A 18 -43.62 31.62 -9.69
CA PRO A 18 -43.86 30.19 -9.70
C PRO A 18 -43.82 29.62 -8.27
N THR A 19 -44.86 28.85 -7.93
CA THR A 19 -44.92 27.93 -6.78
C THR A 19 -43.92 26.78 -6.96
N PRO A 20 -43.31 26.25 -5.87
CA PRO A 20 -42.35 25.16 -5.96
C PRO A 20 -43.07 23.84 -6.23
N ASP A 21 -42.92 23.31 -7.44
CA ASP A 21 -43.51 22.06 -7.91
C ASP A 21 -42.55 20.88 -7.66
N GLN A 22 -43.08 19.89 -6.93
CA GLN A 22 -42.82 18.46 -6.98
C GLN A 22 -41.41 17.97 -7.37
N ALA A 23 -40.70 17.41 -6.39
CA ALA A 23 -39.54 16.57 -6.61
C ALA A 23 -39.92 15.33 -7.46
N GLN A 24 -39.59 15.36 -8.74
CA GLN A 24 -39.59 14.18 -9.60
C GLN A 24 -38.49 13.23 -9.13
N VAL A 25 -38.89 12.04 -8.66
CA VAL A 25 -37.99 10.90 -8.49
C VAL A 25 -37.63 10.41 -9.90
N VAL A 26 -36.51 10.90 -10.42
CA VAL A 26 -35.97 10.43 -11.71
C VAL A 26 -35.39 9.03 -11.48
N THR A 27 -36.09 7.99 -11.94
CA THR A 27 -35.52 6.65 -12.07
C THR A 27 -34.45 6.66 -13.18
N PRO A 28 -33.20 6.25 -12.90
CA PRO A 28 -32.12 6.30 -13.88
C PRO A 28 -32.42 5.40 -15.09
N THR A 29 -32.39 5.96 -16.30
CA THR A 29 -32.44 5.21 -17.57
C THR A 29 -31.08 4.56 -17.86
N ILE A 30 -31.04 3.43 -18.59
CA ILE A 30 -29.82 2.64 -18.85
C ILE A 30 -28.64 3.51 -19.37
N GLY A 31 -28.90 4.52 -20.20
CA GLY A 31 -27.87 5.44 -20.71
C GLY A 31 -27.29 6.44 -19.69
N THR A 32 -27.86 6.53 -18.48
CA THR A 32 -27.29 7.35 -17.38
C THR A 32 -26.11 6.66 -16.68
N CYS A 33 -25.96 5.33 -16.85
CA CYS A 33 -24.80 4.58 -16.37
C CYS A 33 -23.55 4.74 -17.25
N ASP A 34 -23.71 5.25 -18.47
CA ASP A 34 -22.61 5.46 -19.44
C ASP A 34 -21.87 6.79 -19.24
N VAL A 35 -22.37 7.66 -18.36
CA VAL A 35 -21.72 8.92 -18.01
C VAL A 35 -20.67 8.65 -16.92
N PRO A 36 -19.38 8.91 -17.16
CA PRO A 36 -18.35 8.76 -16.14
C PRO A 36 -18.68 9.65 -14.94
N HIS A 37 -19.01 9.02 -13.81
CA HIS A 37 -19.28 9.71 -12.56
C HIS A 37 -18.05 9.59 -11.66
N TYR A 38 -17.58 10.72 -11.14
CA TYR A 38 -16.58 10.71 -10.08
C TYR A 38 -17.25 10.25 -8.78
N ASP A 39 -16.86 9.07 -8.29
CA ASP A 39 -17.47 8.42 -7.12
C ASP A 39 -17.18 9.12 -5.77
N GLY A 40 -16.38 10.20 -5.78
CA GLY A 40 -16.00 10.94 -4.59
C GLY A 40 -15.01 10.18 -3.68
N LEU A 41 -14.58 8.98 -4.07
CA LEU A 41 -13.69 8.16 -3.27
C LEU A 41 -12.23 8.50 -3.62
N SER A 42 -11.43 8.71 -2.57
CA SER A 42 -9.99 8.90 -2.73
C SER A 42 -9.28 7.54 -2.70
N TYR A 43 -8.61 7.21 -3.80
CA TYR A 43 -7.82 5.98 -3.97
C TYR A 43 -6.33 6.30 -4.05
N GLY A 44 -5.50 5.30 -3.77
CA GLY A 44 -4.05 5.45 -3.74
C GLY A 44 -3.50 5.89 -2.40
N ILE A 45 -2.18 5.86 -2.29
CA ILE A 45 -1.45 6.28 -1.09
C ILE A 45 -1.26 7.79 -1.12
N HIS A 46 -1.88 8.48 -0.17
CA HIS A 46 -1.74 9.92 0.00
C HIS A 46 -0.99 10.22 1.30
N PRO A 47 0.22 10.80 1.24
CA PRO A 47 0.91 11.24 2.45
C PRO A 47 0.13 12.39 3.11
N PRO A 48 0.24 12.56 4.45
CA PRO A 48 -0.26 13.75 5.11
C PRO A 48 0.33 15.03 4.49
N PRO A 49 -0.39 16.17 4.50
CA PRO A 49 0.14 17.44 4.01
C PRO A 49 1.47 17.75 4.69
N ILE A 50 2.53 17.85 3.90
CA ILE A 50 3.84 18.30 4.37
C ILE A 50 3.91 19.80 4.06
N GLU A 51 4.32 20.61 5.03
CA GLU A 51 4.51 22.04 4.81
C GLU A 51 5.54 22.28 3.68
N ALA A 52 5.05 22.76 2.53
CA ALA A 52 5.73 22.71 1.25
C ALA A 52 7.00 23.59 1.15
N HIS A 53 7.24 24.46 2.13
CA HIS A 53 8.26 25.50 2.04
C HIS A 53 9.68 25.02 2.39
N ALA A 54 9.89 23.74 2.68
CA ALA A 54 11.21 23.22 3.07
C ALA A 54 11.70 22.00 2.27
N TYR A 55 10.95 21.48 1.28
CA TYR A 55 11.32 20.20 0.65
C TYR A 55 10.94 20.05 -0.84
N GLU A 56 11.93 19.81 -1.69
CA GLU A 56 11.86 19.37 -3.10
C GLU A 56 12.34 17.92 -3.27
N ILE A 57 11.58 17.03 -3.92
CA ILE A 57 12.04 15.68 -4.27
C ILE A 57 12.87 15.74 -5.53
N LYS A 58 14.17 15.38 -5.43
CA LYS A 58 15.07 15.38 -6.59
C LYS A 58 14.68 14.28 -7.59
N PRO A 59 14.63 14.55 -8.91
CA PRO A 59 14.35 13.54 -9.92
C PRO A 59 15.32 12.34 -9.90
N SER A 60 16.57 12.57 -9.50
CA SER A 60 17.58 11.51 -9.34
C SER A 60 17.19 10.47 -8.29
N LEU A 61 16.52 10.89 -7.20
CA LEU A 61 16.00 10.00 -6.18
C LEU A 61 14.86 9.15 -6.74
N ILE A 62 13.91 9.78 -7.44
CA ILE A 62 12.81 9.06 -8.09
C ILE A 62 13.37 7.99 -9.03
N ARG A 63 14.37 8.33 -9.85
CA ARG A 63 15.00 7.38 -10.77
C ARG A 63 15.69 6.23 -10.04
N LEU A 64 16.36 6.51 -8.91
CA LEU A 64 17.00 5.49 -8.09
C LEU A 64 15.97 4.51 -7.53
N ILE A 65 14.86 5.00 -6.99
CA ILE A 65 13.77 4.17 -6.48
C ILE A 65 13.14 3.34 -7.61
N GLN A 66 12.95 3.95 -8.77
CA GLN A 66 12.40 3.27 -9.95
C GLN A 66 13.32 2.20 -10.56
N SER A 67 14.62 2.17 -10.22
CA SER A 67 15.53 1.14 -10.70
C SER A 67 15.36 -0.22 -10.01
N SER A 68 14.67 -0.27 -8.88
CA SER A 68 14.36 -1.50 -8.14
C SER A 68 12.87 -1.54 -7.82
N LYS A 69 12.06 -1.71 -8.87
CA LYS A 69 10.60 -1.80 -8.71
C LYS A 69 10.18 -3.18 -8.27
N PHE A 70 9.25 -3.23 -7.33
CA PHE A 70 8.51 -4.43 -6.99
C PHE A 70 7.35 -4.62 -7.97
N LEU A 71 7.40 -5.68 -8.78
CA LEU A 71 6.40 -5.94 -9.83
C LEU A 71 5.13 -6.60 -9.27
N GLY A 72 5.26 -7.36 -8.18
CA GLY A 72 4.16 -8.09 -7.54
C GLY A 72 3.82 -9.41 -8.23
N ASN A 73 4.80 -10.02 -8.90
CA ASN A 73 4.65 -11.26 -9.66
C ASN A 73 4.65 -12.55 -8.78
N GLY A 74 5.01 -12.44 -7.50
CA GLY A 74 5.03 -13.55 -6.54
C GLY A 74 6.38 -14.27 -6.40
N LEU A 75 7.36 -13.93 -7.26
CA LEU A 75 8.75 -14.39 -7.12
C LEU A 75 9.55 -13.47 -6.17
N GLU A 76 9.19 -12.19 -6.16
CA GLU A 76 9.81 -11.17 -5.31
C GLU A 76 9.40 -11.33 -3.84
N ASN A 77 10.32 -11.10 -2.93
CA ASN A 77 10.04 -11.05 -1.50
C ASN A 77 9.63 -9.62 -1.10
N PRO A 78 8.40 -9.40 -0.62
CA PRO A 78 7.96 -8.05 -0.24
C PRO A 78 8.70 -7.51 0.99
N TYR A 79 9.24 -8.35 1.87
CA TYR A 79 10.08 -7.87 2.98
C TYR A 79 11.42 -7.30 2.49
N ASP A 80 12.07 -7.98 1.55
CA ASP A 80 13.35 -7.51 0.99
C ASP A 80 13.16 -6.19 0.23
N HIS A 81 12.03 -6.02 -0.45
CA HIS A 81 11.66 -4.75 -1.09
C HIS A 81 11.47 -3.62 -0.09
N LEU A 82 10.72 -3.87 1.00
CA LEU A 82 10.50 -2.87 2.04
C LEU A 82 11.81 -2.44 2.70
N ASP A 83 12.67 -3.40 3.06
CA ASP A 83 13.96 -3.11 3.67
C ASP A 83 14.88 -2.31 2.72
N TYR A 84 14.94 -2.68 1.44
CA TYR A 84 15.71 -1.94 0.45
C TYR A 84 15.17 -0.51 0.25
N PHE A 85 13.84 -0.36 0.16
CA PHE A 85 13.19 0.95 0.03
C PHE A 85 13.43 1.84 1.26
N GLU A 86 13.31 1.30 2.47
CA GLU A 86 13.59 2.03 3.71
C GLU A 86 15.07 2.45 3.79
N ARG A 87 16.00 1.58 3.38
CA ARG A 87 17.43 1.94 3.26
C ARG A 87 17.66 3.09 2.29
N LEU A 88 17.02 3.06 1.11
CA LEU A 88 17.10 4.15 0.14
C LEU A 88 16.55 5.45 0.74
N CYS A 89 15.36 5.42 1.35
CA CYS A 89 14.78 6.59 2.00
C CYS A 89 15.65 7.13 3.14
N GLY A 90 16.32 6.25 3.89
CA GLY A 90 17.24 6.62 4.97
C GLY A 90 18.43 7.48 4.52
N THR A 91 18.81 7.44 3.23
CA THR A 91 19.86 8.30 2.66
C THR A 91 19.38 9.74 2.41
N PHE A 92 18.06 9.98 2.42
CA PHE A 92 17.46 11.29 2.20
C PHE A 92 16.82 11.79 3.49
N ARG A 93 17.62 12.47 4.34
CA ARG A 93 17.09 13.17 5.52
C ARG A 93 17.04 14.67 5.27
N ARG A 94 15.87 15.25 5.55
CA ARG A 94 15.69 16.71 5.60
C ARG A 94 15.15 17.11 6.97
N ALA A 95 15.72 18.18 7.52
CA ALA A 95 15.24 18.76 8.76
C ALA A 95 13.79 19.24 8.60
N GLY A 96 12.94 18.94 9.59
CA GLY A 96 11.55 19.40 9.64
C GLY A 96 10.54 18.59 8.82
N VAL A 97 10.96 17.57 8.07
CA VAL A 97 10.02 16.71 7.33
C VAL A 97 9.89 15.34 8.00
N PRO A 98 8.66 14.90 8.33
CA PRO A 98 8.44 13.55 8.84
C PRO A 98 8.89 12.48 7.83
N GLU A 99 9.69 11.53 8.29
CA GLU A 99 10.24 10.45 7.45
C GLU A 99 9.13 9.62 6.80
N ASP A 100 8.06 9.35 7.56
CA ASP A 100 6.89 8.59 7.09
C ASP A 100 6.20 9.26 5.90
N SER A 101 6.08 10.58 5.90
CA SER A 101 5.44 11.29 4.80
C SER A 101 6.26 11.20 3.51
N ILE A 102 7.59 11.22 3.61
CA ILE A 102 8.49 11.00 2.47
C ILE A 102 8.39 9.56 1.97
N LYS A 103 8.37 8.57 2.87
CA LYS A 103 8.21 7.16 2.50
C LYS A 103 6.89 6.92 1.77
N LEU A 104 5.78 7.41 2.32
CA LEU A 104 4.46 7.28 1.70
C LEU A 104 4.39 7.95 0.33
N LEU A 105 5.01 9.14 0.18
CA LEU A 105 5.08 9.84 -1.10
C LEU A 105 5.91 9.11 -2.15
N LEU A 106 7.01 8.48 -1.73
CA LEU A 106 7.96 7.84 -2.64
C LEU A 106 7.62 6.38 -2.97
N PHE A 107 6.88 5.71 -2.09
CA PHE A 107 6.59 4.28 -2.22
C PHE A 107 5.90 3.91 -3.54
N PRO A 108 4.91 4.66 -4.07
CA PRO A 108 4.29 4.36 -5.36
C PRO A 108 5.29 4.27 -6.52
N PHE A 109 6.38 5.05 -6.49
CA PHE A 109 7.43 5.01 -7.52
C PHE A 109 8.25 3.71 -7.47
N SER A 110 8.28 3.04 -6.30
CA SER A 110 8.94 1.75 -6.10
C SER A 110 8.08 0.57 -6.59
N LEU A 111 6.86 0.81 -7.04
CA LEU A 111 5.94 -0.25 -7.46
C LEU A 111 5.81 -0.30 -8.98
N GLY A 112 5.89 -1.50 -9.54
CA GLY A 112 5.69 -1.81 -10.96
C GLY A 112 4.43 -2.64 -11.18
N GLU A 113 4.00 -2.71 -12.44
CA GLU A 113 3.02 -3.67 -12.95
C GLU A 113 1.81 -3.93 -12.02
N LYS A 114 1.73 -5.13 -11.43
CA LYS A 114 0.62 -5.57 -10.58
C LYS A 114 0.60 -4.83 -9.25
N ALA A 115 1.76 -4.52 -8.68
CA ALA A 115 1.86 -3.73 -7.46
C ALA A 115 1.41 -2.27 -7.70
N SER A 116 1.82 -1.67 -8.82
CA SER A 116 1.39 -0.32 -9.18
C SER A 116 -0.12 -0.24 -9.44
N LYS A 117 -0.72 -1.25 -10.07
CA LYS A 117 -2.18 -1.34 -10.25
C LYS A 117 -2.91 -1.51 -8.92
N TRP A 118 -2.37 -2.32 -8.02
CA TRP A 118 -2.95 -2.51 -6.69
C TRP A 118 -2.94 -1.21 -5.89
N GLU A 119 -1.82 -0.48 -5.89
CA GLU A 119 -1.68 0.78 -5.14
C GLU A 119 -2.76 1.78 -5.57
N ARG A 120 -2.96 1.99 -6.88
CA ARG A 120 -4.03 2.87 -7.38
C ARG A 120 -5.45 2.43 -7.04
N ALA A 121 -5.65 1.18 -6.62
CA ALA A 121 -6.96 0.61 -6.31
C ALA A 121 -7.25 0.55 -4.80
N ILE A 122 -6.27 0.81 -3.92
CA ILE A 122 -6.53 0.80 -2.48
C ILE A 122 -7.28 2.06 -2.06
N GLN A 123 -8.15 1.94 -1.08
CA GLN A 123 -8.83 3.10 -0.48
C GLN A 123 -7.85 3.88 0.38
N SER A 124 -7.72 5.18 0.14
CA SER A 124 -6.74 6.06 0.80
C SER A 124 -6.84 6.04 2.33
N HIS A 125 -8.05 5.96 2.88
CA HIS A 125 -8.29 5.97 4.34
C HIS A 125 -7.67 4.78 5.08
N LEU A 126 -7.30 3.71 4.36
CA LEU A 126 -6.64 2.54 4.93
C LEU A 126 -5.16 2.79 5.24
N VAL A 127 -4.54 3.80 4.62
CA VAL A 127 -3.12 4.12 4.75
C VAL A 127 -2.97 5.48 5.41
N LYS A 128 -2.87 5.51 6.75
CA LYS A 128 -2.69 6.75 7.52
C LYS A 128 -1.24 6.98 7.95
N SER A 129 -0.44 5.92 7.91
CA SER A 129 0.95 5.88 8.37
C SER A 129 1.78 4.98 7.47
N TRP A 130 3.11 5.08 7.58
CA TRP A 130 4.00 4.16 6.89
C TRP A 130 3.81 2.71 7.35
N ASP A 131 3.50 2.48 8.63
CA ASP A 131 3.21 1.15 9.16
C ASP A 131 1.92 0.56 8.59
N ASP A 132 0.88 1.37 8.37
CA ASP A 132 -0.33 0.93 7.66
C ASP A 132 -0.02 0.51 6.22
N CYS A 133 0.80 1.30 5.52
CA CYS A 133 1.25 0.99 4.17
C CYS A 133 1.96 -0.37 4.13
N LYS A 134 2.96 -0.59 5.00
CA LYS A 134 3.67 -1.87 5.13
C LYS A 134 2.71 -3.02 5.40
N ARG A 135 1.79 -2.86 6.35
CA ARG A 135 0.82 -3.89 6.73
C ARG A 135 -0.06 -4.30 5.55
N ILE A 136 -0.65 -3.35 4.84
CA ILE A 136 -1.58 -3.65 3.73
C ILE A 136 -0.81 -4.19 2.52
N PHE A 137 0.39 -3.68 2.26
CA PHE A 137 1.29 -4.20 1.23
C PHE A 137 1.66 -5.67 1.48
N LEU A 138 2.10 -5.99 2.70
CA LEU A 138 2.45 -7.35 3.09
C LEU A 138 1.23 -8.27 3.04
N LEU A 139 0.07 -7.83 3.51
CA LEU A 139 -1.18 -8.60 3.42
C LEU A 139 -1.55 -8.93 1.96
N LYS A 140 -1.27 -8.03 1.02
CA LYS A 140 -1.56 -8.23 -0.40
C LYS A 140 -0.57 -9.15 -1.09
N PHE A 141 0.73 -8.97 -0.83
CA PHE A 141 1.79 -9.56 -1.65
C PHE A 141 2.57 -10.68 -0.98
N TYR A 142 2.47 -10.86 0.34
CA TYR A 142 3.09 -11.99 1.02
C TYR A 142 2.16 -13.21 0.96
N PRO A 143 2.51 -14.29 0.23
CA PRO A 143 1.60 -15.42 0.08
C PRO A 143 1.40 -16.17 1.40
N THR A 144 0.15 -16.47 1.74
CA THR A 144 -0.19 -17.30 2.91
C THR A 144 0.50 -18.66 2.86
N GLN A 145 0.65 -19.24 1.66
CA GLN A 145 1.40 -20.48 1.42
C GLN A 145 2.85 -20.39 1.93
N ARG A 146 3.53 -19.26 1.70
CA ARG A 146 4.91 -19.04 2.17
C ARG A 146 4.95 -19.00 3.71
N THR A 147 3.96 -18.36 4.33
CA THR A 147 3.83 -18.34 5.79
C THR A 147 3.66 -19.77 6.34
N HIS A 148 2.78 -20.57 5.75
CA HIS A 148 2.59 -21.97 6.17
C HIS A 148 3.83 -22.82 5.96
N GLN A 149 4.53 -22.66 4.84
CA GLN A 149 5.77 -23.38 4.57
C GLN A 149 6.85 -23.05 5.59
N MET A 150 7.07 -21.76 5.89
CA MET A 150 8.08 -21.36 6.88
C MET A 150 7.72 -21.87 8.28
N ARG A 151 6.44 -21.78 8.68
CA ARG A 151 5.98 -22.36 9.95
C ARG A 151 6.21 -23.85 10.02
N ARG A 152 5.93 -24.59 8.94
CA ARG A 152 6.20 -26.02 8.84
C ARG A 152 7.68 -26.32 8.97
N ASN A 153 8.54 -25.60 8.25
CA ASN A 153 9.99 -25.79 8.28
C ASN A 153 10.58 -25.55 9.69
N ILE A 154 10.04 -24.57 10.44
CA ILE A 154 10.42 -24.33 11.83
C ILE A 154 9.96 -25.49 12.73
N LEU A 155 8.70 -25.93 12.61
CA LEU A 155 8.13 -26.99 13.45
C LEU A 155 8.78 -28.35 13.22
N SER A 156 9.03 -28.70 11.96
CA SER A 156 9.61 -29.98 11.55
C SER A 156 11.12 -29.86 11.29
N PHE A 157 11.78 -28.89 11.94
CA PHE A 157 13.20 -28.67 11.73
C PHE A 157 14.00 -29.92 12.10
N GLN A 158 14.83 -30.37 11.17
CA GLN A 158 15.85 -31.39 11.39
C GLN A 158 17.12 -30.93 10.69
N GLN A 159 18.24 -31.13 11.34
CA GLN A 159 19.55 -30.95 10.75
C GLN A 159 19.79 -32.05 9.72
N ASP A 160 20.24 -31.68 8.53
CA ASP A 160 20.57 -32.65 7.51
C ASP A 160 21.92 -33.32 7.81
N SER A 161 22.10 -34.56 7.33
CA SER A 161 23.30 -35.36 7.60
C SER A 161 24.61 -34.75 7.09
N HIS A 162 24.52 -33.80 6.16
CA HIS A 162 25.65 -33.10 5.55
C HIS A 162 25.81 -31.66 6.04
N GLU A 163 24.90 -31.15 6.86
CA GLU A 163 24.98 -29.80 7.42
C GLU A 163 25.75 -29.79 8.74
N THR A 164 26.64 -28.81 8.89
CA THR A 164 27.22 -28.48 10.19
C THR A 164 26.16 -27.87 11.12
N PHE A 165 26.42 -27.89 12.42
CA PHE A 165 25.55 -27.24 13.41
C PHE A 165 25.31 -25.75 13.09
N HIS A 166 26.35 -25.05 12.65
CA HIS A 166 26.27 -23.63 12.30
C HIS A 166 25.41 -23.41 11.06
N GLU A 167 25.57 -24.21 10.01
CA GLU A 167 24.73 -24.12 8.80
C GLU A 167 23.26 -24.42 9.12
N ALA A 168 23.00 -25.43 9.93
CA ALA A 168 21.65 -25.75 10.40
C ALA A 168 21.02 -24.57 11.18
N TRP A 169 21.80 -23.93 12.06
CA TRP A 169 21.35 -22.73 12.78
C TRP A 169 21.05 -21.57 11.84
N GLU A 170 21.95 -21.29 10.88
CA GLU A 170 21.76 -20.23 9.89
C GLU A 170 20.55 -20.49 9.00
N ARG A 171 20.27 -21.75 8.65
CA ARG A 171 19.05 -22.14 7.91
C ARG A 171 17.77 -21.88 8.70
N LEU A 172 17.75 -22.25 9.98
CA LEU A 172 16.60 -21.94 10.85
C LEU A 172 16.41 -20.44 11.02
N ARG A 173 17.49 -19.69 11.23
CA ARG A 173 17.49 -18.22 11.27
C ARG A 173 16.96 -17.63 9.97
N GLY A 174 17.32 -18.19 8.83
CA GLY A 174 16.77 -17.87 7.52
C GLY A 174 15.24 -17.94 7.49
N TYR A 175 14.65 -19.05 7.97
CA TYR A 175 13.18 -19.19 8.02
C TYR A 175 12.50 -18.10 8.87
N THR A 176 13.11 -17.73 10.00
CA THR A 176 12.56 -16.67 10.87
C THR A 176 12.66 -15.28 10.25
N ARG A 177 13.76 -15.00 9.52
CA ARG A 177 13.96 -13.74 8.80
C ARG A 177 13.01 -13.61 7.61
N ASP A 178 12.77 -14.69 6.89
CA ASP A 178 11.88 -14.72 5.72
C ASP A 178 10.40 -14.61 6.11
N CYS A 179 10.04 -14.94 7.35
CA CYS A 179 8.68 -14.86 7.86
C CYS A 179 8.65 -14.27 9.30
N PRO A 180 8.92 -12.97 9.49
CA PRO A 180 8.95 -12.37 10.83
C PRO A 180 7.63 -12.50 11.60
N HIS A 181 6.51 -12.66 10.89
CA HIS A 181 5.17 -12.89 11.41
C HIS A 181 4.84 -14.38 11.67
N HIS A 182 5.86 -15.23 11.83
CA HIS A 182 5.70 -16.67 12.01
C HIS A 182 4.91 -17.05 13.29
N GLY A 183 4.93 -16.22 14.33
CA GLY A 183 4.12 -16.41 15.55
C GLY A 183 4.69 -17.38 16.59
N PHE A 184 5.98 -17.72 16.49
CA PHE A 184 6.69 -18.55 17.46
C PHE A 184 7.46 -17.66 18.42
N THR A 185 7.54 -18.06 19.69
CA THR A 185 8.44 -17.39 20.64
C THR A 185 9.88 -17.81 20.40
N ARG A 186 10.83 -17.05 20.96
CA ARG A 186 12.27 -17.38 20.88
C ARG A 186 12.55 -18.76 21.49
N GLU A 187 11.90 -19.07 22.60
CA GLU A 187 12.04 -20.33 23.34
C GLU A 187 11.50 -21.50 22.51
N ALA A 188 10.38 -21.32 21.83
CA ALA A 188 9.84 -22.33 20.92
C ALA A 188 10.81 -22.62 19.77
N ILE A 189 11.38 -21.59 19.14
CA ILE A 189 12.37 -21.75 18.07
C ILE A 189 13.61 -22.51 18.56
N LEU A 190 14.14 -22.13 19.73
CA LEU A 190 15.30 -22.80 20.33
C LEU A 190 14.99 -24.26 20.71
N SER A 191 13.79 -24.54 21.21
CA SER A 191 13.34 -25.90 21.49
C SER A 191 13.31 -26.74 20.22
N HIS A 192 12.67 -26.26 19.15
CA HIS A 192 12.64 -26.96 17.86
C HIS A 192 14.05 -27.19 17.30
N PHE A 193 14.95 -26.22 17.45
CA PHE A 193 16.35 -26.38 17.06
C PHE A 193 17.04 -27.49 17.86
N TYR A 194 16.96 -27.44 19.20
CA TYR A 194 17.58 -28.42 20.09
C TYR A 194 17.09 -29.86 19.82
N TRP A 195 15.81 -30.03 19.51
CA TRP A 195 15.26 -31.35 19.18
C TRP A 195 15.60 -31.81 17.75
N GLY A 196 15.85 -30.87 16.84
CA GLY A 196 16.17 -31.15 15.43
C GLY A 196 17.65 -31.39 15.13
N VAL A 197 18.59 -30.98 16.00
CA VAL A 197 20.03 -31.20 15.80
C VAL A 197 20.48 -32.60 16.22
N ALA A 198 21.59 -33.06 15.63
CA ALA A 198 22.22 -34.35 15.92
C ALA A 198 22.53 -34.48 17.43
N LYS A 199 22.35 -35.69 17.99
CA LYS A 199 22.48 -35.93 19.45
C LYS A 199 23.88 -35.56 19.95
N GLU A 200 24.88 -35.77 19.10
CA GLU A 200 26.30 -35.52 19.36
C GLU A 200 26.64 -34.03 19.41
N GLN A 201 25.73 -33.14 19.00
CA GLN A 201 25.92 -31.69 18.94
C GLN A 201 25.09 -30.92 19.99
N LYS A 202 24.30 -31.64 20.80
CA LYS A 202 23.44 -31.03 21.83
C LYS A 202 24.23 -30.41 22.98
N TRP A 203 25.46 -30.83 23.22
CA TRP A 203 26.34 -30.22 24.23
C TRP A 203 26.74 -28.78 23.87
N THR A 204 26.74 -28.41 22.59
CA THR A 204 27.02 -27.04 22.13
C THR A 204 25.93 -26.04 22.57
N LEU A 205 24.79 -26.53 23.07
CA LEU A 205 23.64 -25.75 23.50
C LEU A 205 23.49 -25.67 25.04
N MET A 206 24.38 -26.30 25.81
CA MET A 206 24.43 -26.28 27.28
C MET A 206 25.61 -25.47 27.78
#